data_AF-A0A920UJ40-F1
#
_entry.id   AF-A0A920UJ40-F1
#
_cell.length_a   1.000
_cell.length_b   1.000
_cell.length_c   1.000
_cell.angle_alpha   90.00
_cell.angle_beta   90.00
_cell.angle_gamma   90.00
#
_symmetry.space_group_name_H-M   'P 1'
#
loop_
_entity.id
_entity.type
_entity.pdbx_description
1 polymer ?
#
loop_
_entity_poly.entity_id
_entity_poly.type
_entity_poly.pdbx_seq_one_letter_code
_entity_poly.pdbx_strand_id
1 'polypeptide(L)' 'MLSAGYLARMLTDWVPQSAIRSINNRFTAMTHIGESVTCTGKVVEKFEKGSEKLLRLEMQAHTPEAQTIIAEAVIALE' A
#
# COMPACT_ATOMS: atom_id res chain seq x y z
N MET A 1 12.27 -0.84 -7.91
CA MET A 1 10.97 -0.20 -8.21
C MET A 1 10.67 0.82 -7.12
N LEU A 2 10.79 2.12 -7.41
CA LEU A 2 10.80 3.18 -6.39
C LEU A 2 9.41 3.45 -5.78
N SER A 3 8.38 3.67 -6.61
CA SER A 3 7.02 4.01 -6.15
C SER A 3 6.39 2.91 -5.28
N ALA A 4 6.65 1.64 -5.60
CA ALA A 4 6.24 0.51 -4.74
C ALA A 4 6.97 0.53 -3.38
N GLY A 5 8.22 0.99 -3.34
CA GLY A 5 8.96 1.20 -2.10
C GLY A 5 8.35 2.30 -1.23
N TYR A 6 7.84 3.38 -1.83
CA TYR A 6 7.12 4.42 -1.09
C TYR A 6 5.78 3.91 -0.52
N LEU A 7 5.04 3.05 -1.25
CA LEU A 7 3.86 2.38 -0.71
C LEU A 7 4.18 1.48 0.48
N ALA A 8 5.26 0.70 0.40
CA ALA A 8 5.72 -0.11 1.52
C ALA A 8 6.13 0.76 2.71
N ARG A 9 6.82 1.89 2.46
CA ARG A 9 7.20 2.83 3.51
C ARG A 9 5.99 3.45 4.20
N MET A 10 4.95 3.82 3.45
CA MET A 10 3.69 4.32 4.01
C MET A 10 3.08 3.34 5.02
N LEU A 11 3.18 2.02 4.75
CA LEU A 11 2.75 0.99 5.70
C LEU A 11 3.68 0.88 6.90
N THR A 12 4.99 0.87 6.69
CA THR A 12 5.96 0.73 7.80
C THR A 12 6.06 1.96 8.70
N ASP A 13 5.63 3.13 8.20
CA ASP A 13 5.47 4.33 9.01
C ASP A 13 4.23 4.25 9.92
N TRP A 14 3.28 3.35 9.61
CA TRP A 14 2.07 3.12 10.40
C TRP A 14 2.16 1.92 11.34
N VAL A 15 2.75 0.82 10.88
CA VAL A 15 2.88 -0.44 11.64
C VAL A 15 4.30 -1.01 11.52
N PRO A 16 4.80 -1.79 12.49
CA PRO A 16 6.08 -2.46 12.32
C PRO A 16 6.04 -3.39 11.10
N GLN A 17 7.18 -3.56 10.42
CA GLN A 17 7.27 -4.43 9.24
C GLN A 17 6.80 -5.87 9.53
N SER A 18 6.99 -6.36 10.76
CA SER A 18 6.51 -7.68 11.22
C SER A 18 4.99 -7.81 11.22
N ALA A 19 4.22 -6.72 11.20
CA ALA A 19 2.75 -6.72 11.13
C ALA A 19 2.23 -6.79 9.69
N ILE A 20 3.07 -6.55 8.68
CA ILE A 20 2.66 -6.61 7.27
C ILE A 20 2.61 -8.07 6.83
N ARG A 21 1.41 -8.55 6.46
CA ARG A 21 1.19 -9.95 6.05
C ARG A 21 1.31 -10.13 4.54
N SER A 22 0.86 -9.14 3.77
CA SER A 22 1.01 -9.15 2.31
C SER A 22 0.95 -7.74 1.73
N ILE A 23 1.64 -7.55 0.60
CA ILE A 23 1.51 -6.38 -0.27
C ILE A 23 1.47 -6.90 -1.70
N ASN A 24 0.38 -6.65 -2.42
CA ASN A 24 0.18 -7.03 -3.81
C ASN A 24 0.10 -5.76 -4.65
N ASN A 25 1.01 -5.59 -5.61
CA ASN A 25 1.09 -4.40 -6.44
C ASN A 25 0.80 -4.75 -7.91
N ARG A 26 0.00 -3.89 -8.57
CA ARG A 26 -0.23 -3.91 -10.02
C ARG A 26 0.19 -2.56 -10.60
N PHE A 27 1.18 -2.60 -11.50
CA PHE A 27 1.64 -1.41 -12.23
C PHE A 27 0.70 -1.15 -13.41
N THR A 28 0.14 0.04 -13.48
CA THR A 28 -0.91 0.41 -14.46
C THR A 28 -0.47 1.50 -15.43
N ALA A 29 0.51 2.31 -15.05
CA ALA A 29 1.08 3.35 -15.92
C ALA A 29 2.57 3.59 -15.59
N MET A 30 3.26 4.29 -16.50
CA MET A 30 4.64 4.72 -16.26
C MET A 30 4.66 5.90 -15.29
N THR A 31 5.65 5.92 -14.40
CA THR A 31 6.03 7.11 -13.64
C THR A 31 7.20 7.77 -14.37
N HIS A 32 6.99 8.99 -14.87
CA HIS A 32 8.01 9.74 -15.57
C HIS A 32 8.95 10.45 -14.59
N ILE A 33 10.17 10.74 -15.07
CA ILE A 33 11.18 11.44 -14.27
C ILE A 33 10.71 12.88 -14.05
N GLY A 34 10.77 13.34 -12.80
CA GLY A 34 10.35 14.69 -12.41
C GLY A 34 8.89 14.80 -11.98
N GLU A 35 8.09 13.74 -12.11
CA GLU A 35 6.72 13.73 -11.60
C GLU A 35 6.69 13.61 -10.07
N SER A 36 5.72 14.29 -9.47
CA SER A 36 5.41 14.12 -8.05
C SER A 36 4.55 12.88 -7.86
N VAL A 37 5.03 11.93 -7.06
CA VAL A 37 4.30 10.70 -6.74
C VAL A 37 3.63 10.84 -5.38
N THR A 38 2.31 10.71 -5.36
CA THR A 38 1.50 10.68 -4.14
C THR A 38 1.04 9.26 -3.87
N CYS A 39 1.23 8.81 -2.63
CA CYS A 39 0.73 7.51 -2.15
C CYS A 39 -0.50 7.75 -1.28
N THR A 40 -1.57 7.00 -1.52
CA THR A 40 -2.76 7.03 -0.66
C THR A 40 -3.17 5.61 -0.30
N GLY A 41 -3.84 5.47 0.85
CA GLY A 41 -4.35 4.21 1.35
C GLY A 41 -5.70 4.39 2.04
N LYS A 42 -6.55 3.38 1.94
CA LYS A 42 -7.85 3.32 2.59
C LYS A 42 -8.04 1.93 3.20
N VAL A 43 -8.43 1.90 4.48
CA VAL A 43 -8.88 0.67 5.12
C VAL A 43 -10.25 0.30 4.55
N VAL A 44 -10.35 -0.86 3.94
CA VAL A 44 -11.59 -1.33 3.29
C VAL A 44 -12.26 -2.47 4.06
N GLU A 45 -11.50 -3.22 4.86
CA GLU A 45 -12.02 -4.35 5.61
C GLU A 45 -11.28 -4.50 6.93
N LYS A 46 -12.02 -4.85 7.99
CA LYS A 46 -11.46 -5.36 9.25
C LYS A 46 -11.97 -6.78 9.44
N PHE A 47 -11.07 -7.73 9.63
CA PHE A 47 -11.44 -9.14 9.75
C PHE A 47 -10.49 -9.84 10.72
N GLU A 48 -10.91 -11.01 11.20
CA GLU A 48 -10.09 -11.83 12.08
C GLU A 48 -9.73 -13.12 11.37
N LYS A 49 -8.48 -13.58 11.56
CA LYS A 49 -8.01 -14.85 11.02
C LYS A 49 -7.28 -15.60 12.13
N GLY A 50 -7.95 -16.59 12.71
CA GLY A 50 -7.46 -17.27 13.91
C GLY A 50 -7.52 -16.31 15.10
N SER A 51 -6.36 -16.03 15.71
CA SER A 51 -6.23 -15.08 16.83
C SER A 51 -5.76 -13.68 16.40
N GLU A 52 -5.51 -13.45 15.11
CA GLU A 52 -5.00 -12.15 14.62
C GLU A 52 -6.15 -11.26 14.13
N LYS A 53 -6.13 -10.00 14.57
CA LYS A 53 -6.96 -8.93 13.98
C LYS A 53 -6.24 -8.35 12.78
N LEU A 54 -6.87 -8.42 11.62
CA LEU A 54 -6.30 -8.02 10.35
C LEU A 54 -7.09 -6.85 9.74
N LEU A 55 -6.38 -5.98 9.04
CA LEU A 55 -6.95 -4.95 8.18
C LEU A 55 -6.55 -5.22 6.74
N ARG A 56 -7.53 -5.12 5.84
CA ARG A 56 -7.28 -5.00 4.40
C ARG A 56 -7.26 -3.52 4.02
N LEU A 57 -6.25 -3.15 3.26
CA LEU A 57 -6.08 -1.82 2.71
C LEU A 57 -6.06 -1.89 1.19
N GLU A 58 -6.83 -1.00 0.57
CA GLU A 58 -6.60 -0.60 -0.81
C GLU A 58 -5.65 0.60 -0.79
N MET A 59 -4.62 0.55 -1.62
CA MET A 59 -3.62 1.59 -1.73
C MET A 59 -3.34 1.91 -3.19
N GLN A 60 -2.78 3.09 -3.44
CA GLN A 60 -2.38 3.48 -4.77
C GLN A 60 -1.20 4.44 -4.73
N ALA A 61 -0.37 4.36 -5.76
CA ALA A 61 0.54 5.44 -6.11
C ALA A 61 0.01 6.11 -7.38
N HIS A 62 -0.01 7.43 -7.39
CA HIS A 62 -0.44 8.21 -8.53
C HIS A 62 0.44 9.45 -8.72
N THR A 63 0.49 9.93 -9.95
CA THR A 63 1.02 11.24 -10.32
C THR A 63 -0.18 12.16 -10.60
N PRO A 64 0.02 13.45 -10.93
CA PRO A 64 -1.06 14.30 -11.41
C PRO A 64 -1.75 13.77 -12.68
N GLU A 65 -1.04 12.99 -13.50
CA GLU A 65 -1.48 12.54 -14.82
C GLU A 65 -2.13 11.16 -14.79
N ALA A 66 -1.68 10.26 -13.90
CA ALA A 66 -2.12 8.87 -13.92
C ALA A 66 -2.02 8.17 -12.56
N GLN A 67 -2.88 7.16 -12.37
CA GLN A 67 -2.68 6.13 -11.35
C GLN A 67 -1.62 5.15 -11.84
N THR A 68 -0.44 5.15 -11.21
CA THR A 68 0.73 4.39 -11.66
C THR A 68 0.80 3.00 -11.03
N ILE A 69 0.31 2.86 -9.80
CA ILE A 69 0.22 1.58 -9.08
C ILE A 69 -1.11 1.48 -8.36
N ILE A 70 -1.77 0.34 -8.52
CA ILE A 70 -2.88 -0.11 -7.67
C ILE A 70 -2.33 -1.20 -6.76
N ALA A 71 -2.60 -1.12 -5.47
CA ALA A 71 -2.08 -2.06 -4.50
C ALA A 71 -3.13 -2.49 -3.47
N GLU A 72 -2.98 -3.71 -2.97
CA GLU A 72 -3.71 -4.21 -1.81
C GLU A 72 -2.69 -4.65 -0.75
N ALA A 73 -2.93 -4.32 0.52
CA ALA A 73 -2.14 -4.82 1.62
C ALA A 73 -3.01 -5.41 2.73
N VAL A 74 -2.47 -6.41 3.41
CA VAL A 74 -3.03 -6.94 4.64
C VAL A 74 -2.03 -6.71 5.76
N ILE A 75 -2.49 -6.09 6.84
CA ILE A 75 -1.69 -5.85 8.05
C ILE A 75 -2.39 -6.42 9.27
N ALA A 76 -1.61 -6.82 10.28
CA ALA A 76 -2.11 -7.15 11.60
C ALA A 76 -2.16 -5.91 12.51
N LEU A 77 -3.19 -5.85 13.34
CA LEU A 77 -3.28 -4.92 14.46
C LEU A 77 -3.00 -5.71 15.75
N GLU A 78 -2.09 -5.18 16.57
CA GLU A 78 -1.90 -5.62 17.95
C GLU A 78 -3.02 -5.08 18.86
#